data_AF-A0AAW1N3Z1-F1
#
_entry.id   AF-A0AAW1N3Z1-F1
#
_cell.length_a   1.000
_cell.length_b   1.000
_cell.length_c   1.000
_cell.angle_alpha   90.00
_cell.angle_beta   90.00
_cell.angle_gamma   90.00
#
_symmetry.space_group_name_H-M   'P 1'
#
loop_
_entity.id
_entity.type
_entity.pdbx_description
1 polymer ?
#
loop_
_entity_poly.entity_id
_entity_poly.type
_entity_poly.pdbx_seq_one_letter_code
_entity_poly.pdbx_strand_id
1 'polypeptide(L)'
;MPNGTGIGIWKEGALYGESLSLGCSPSVFQAEIIAIQTYAEEIVTSSHWNEAVEILSDSQGALKALEAVKFDSVVVLNCYRKLNSVVVLNCYRKLKGDNWWNFTALR
;
A
#
# COMPACT_ATOMS: atom_id res chain seq x y z
N MET A 1 -23.03 -13.21 12.95
CA MET A 1 -21.95 -12.22 13.15
C MET A 1 -22.47 -10.91 12.56
N PRO A 2 -22.35 -9.75 13.23
CA PRO A 2 -22.67 -8.50 12.55
C PRO A 2 -21.67 -8.33 11.39
N ASN A 3 -22.16 -7.88 10.24
CA ASN A 3 -21.40 -7.77 8.99
C ASN A 3 -20.30 -6.72 9.15
N GLY A 4 -19.12 -7.12 9.62
CA GLY A 4 -17.96 -6.25 9.80
C GLY A 4 -17.13 -6.13 8.53
N THR A 5 -16.49 -4.97 8.35
CA THR A 5 -15.50 -4.72 7.31
C THR A 5 -14.11 -4.95 7.92
N GLY A 6 -13.22 -5.60 7.17
CA GLY A 6 -11.84 -5.83 7.58
C GLY A 6 -10.90 -5.73 6.39
N ILE A 7 -9.60 -5.81 6.68
CA ILE A 7 -8.55 -5.91 5.67
C ILE A 7 -7.84 -7.26 5.81
N GLY A 8 -7.31 -7.74 4.69
CA GLY A 8 -6.38 -8.85 4.63
C GLY A 8 -5.13 -8.41 3.88
N ILE A 9 -3.96 -8.69 4.44
CA ILE A 9 -2.67 -8.43 3.79
C ILE A 9 -1.95 -9.77 3.73
N TRP A 10 -1.59 -10.17 2.51
CA TRP A 10 -0.81 -11.38 2.27
C TRP A 10 0.54 -11.03 1.68
N LYS A 11 1.60 -11.62 2.24
CA LYS A 11 2.98 -11.42 1.80
C LYS A 11 3.56 -12.75 1.35
N GLU A 12 4.09 -12.79 0.13
CA GLU A 12 4.75 -13.99 -0.39
C GLU A 12 5.94 -14.37 0.49
N GLY A 13 6.03 -15.66 0.85
CA GLY A 13 7.05 -16.17 1.77
C GLY A 13 6.79 -15.93 3.26
N ALA A 14 5.74 -15.18 3.64
CA ALA A 14 5.32 -15.08 5.03
C ALA A 14 4.49 -16.29 5.44
N LEU A 15 4.76 -16.83 6.63
CA LEU A 15 3.98 -17.94 7.21
C LEU A 15 2.58 -17.50 7.70
N TYR A 16 2.31 -16.18 7.74
CA TYR A 16 1.08 -15.61 8.26
C TYR A 16 0.66 -14.38 7.44
N GLY A 17 -0.63 -14.26 7.13
CA GLY A 17 -1.24 -13.06 6.58
C GLY A 17 -1.94 -12.28 7.68
N GLU A 18 -1.83 -10.95 7.66
CA GLU A 18 -2.47 -10.10 8.67
C GLU A 18 -3.94 -9.88 8.31
N SER A 19 -4.82 -9.98 9.31
CA SER A 19 -6.21 -9.55 9.19
C SER A 19 -6.57 -8.60 10.33
N LEU A 20 -7.08 -7.43 9.96
CA LEU A 20 -7.50 -6.41 10.91
C LEU A 20 -8.98 -6.08 10.71
N SER A 21 -9.76 -6.15 11.79
CA SER A 21 -11.14 -5.67 11.79
C SER A 21 -11.17 -4.15 11.82
N LEU A 22 -11.89 -3.54 10.88
CA LEU A 22 -12.10 -2.10 10.80
C LEU A 22 -13.46 -1.67 11.40
N GLY A 23 -14.18 -2.60 12.02
CA GLY A 23 -15.52 -2.38 12.55
C GLY A 23 -16.62 -2.45 11.49
N CYS A 24 -17.76 -1.79 11.72
CA CYS A 24 -18.96 -1.94 10.89
C CYS A 24 -19.25 -0.76 9.94
N SER A 25 -18.45 0.30 10.01
CA SER A 25 -18.68 1.56 9.29
C SER A 25 -17.89 1.75 7.98
N PRO A 26 -16.66 1.21 7.80
CA PRO A 26 -15.92 1.46 6.57
C PRO A 26 -16.54 0.73 5.38
N SER A 27 -16.55 1.41 4.24
CA SER A 27 -16.85 0.79 2.95
C SER A 27 -15.75 -0.19 2.51
N VAL A 28 -16.08 -1.12 1.62
CA VAL A 28 -15.08 -2.01 0.97
C VAL A 28 -13.96 -1.18 0.33
N PHE A 29 -14.30 -0.08 -0.35
CA PHE A 29 -13.29 0.82 -0.92
C PHE A 29 -12.33 1.38 0.13
N GLN A 30 -12.84 1.83 1.28
CA GLN A 30 -11.98 2.32 2.37
C GLN A 30 -11.12 1.22 2.97
N ALA A 31 -11.67 0.01 3.10
CA ALA A 31 -10.91 -1.15 3.57
C ALA A 31 -9.71 -1.42 2.67
N GLU A 32 -9.91 -1.44 1.35
CA GLU A 32 -8.86 -1.64 0.36
C GLU A 32 -7.76 -0.57 0.43
N ILE A 33 -8.14 0.71 0.53
CA ILE A 33 -7.17 1.80 0.70
C ILE A 33 -6.39 1.65 2.02
N ILE A 34 -7.07 1.24 3.11
CA ILE A 34 -6.44 1.02 4.41
C ILE A 34 -5.53 -0.22 4.39
N ALA A 35 -5.86 -1.26 3.64
CA ALA A 35 -5.01 -2.44 3.46
C ALA A 35 -3.68 -2.06 2.80
N ILE A 36 -3.75 -1.33 1.69
CA ILE A 36 -2.58 -0.81 0.97
C ILE A 36 -1.76 0.11 1.88
N GLN A 37 -2.40 1.02 2.60
CA GLN A 37 -1.72 1.94 3.50
C GLN A 37 -1.00 1.21 4.64
N THR A 38 -1.66 0.21 5.24
CA THR A 38 -1.10 -0.59 6.34
C THR A 38 0.15 -1.33 5.89
N TYR A 39 0.09 -1.98 4.72
CA TYR A 39 1.27 -2.65 4.18
C TYR A 39 2.40 -1.68 3.82
N ALA A 40 2.08 -0.52 3.25
CA ALA A 40 3.06 0.52 2.98
C ALA A 40 3.72 1.06 4.26
N GLU A 41 2.97 1.17 5.37
CA GLU A 41 3.52 1.52 6.68
C GLU A 41 4.46 0.44 7.21
N GLU A 42 4.10 -0.83 7.08
CA GLU A 42 4.95 -1.95 7.47
C GLU A 42 6.30 -1.90 6.73
N ILE A 43 6.30 -1.59 5.44
CA ILE A 43 7.55 -1.46 4.66
C ILE A 43 8.39 -0.27 5.13
N VAL A 44 7.75 0.88 5.37
CA VAL A 44 8.46 2.08 5.85
C VAL A 44 9.08 1.84 7.23
N THR A 45 8.39 1.11 8.10
CA THR A 45 8.79 0.87 9.50
C THR A 45 9.71 -0.34 9.65
N SER A 46 9.58 -1.35 8.80
CA SER A 46 10.48 -2.51 8.79
C SER A 46 11.79 -2.16 8.09
N SER A 47 12.92 -2.67 8.59
CA SER A 47 14.24 -2.45 7.99
C SER A 47 14.46 -3.17 6.64
N HIS A 48 13.39 -3.68 6.00
CA HIS A 48 13.43 -4.40 4.72
C HIS A 48 13.36 -3.40 3.56
N TRP A 49 14.42 -2.63 3.39
CA TRP A 49 14.55 -1.63 2.32
C TRP A 49 15.47 -2.15 1.20
N ASN A 50 15.34 -1.59 -0.01
CA ASN A 50 16.05 -1.96 -1.25
C ASN A 50 15.53 -3.20 -1.98
N GLU A 51 14.36 -3.71 -1.61
CA GLU A 51 13.69 -4.76 -2.38
C GLU A 51 12.67 -4.13 -3.33
N ALA A 52 12.48 -4.75 -4.49
CA ALA A 52 11.37 -4.37 -5.36
C ALA A 52 10.07 -4.72 -4.61
N VAL A 53 9.28 -3.69 -4.29
CA VAL A 53 7.99 -3.86 -3.63
C VAL A 53 6.92 -3.86 -4.71
N GLU A 54 6.15 -4.94 -4.77
CA GLU A 54 4.93 -5.03 -5.55
C GLU A 54 3.72 -5.12 -4.61
N ILE A 55 2.74 -4.25 -4.83
CA ILE A 55 1.48 -4.27 -4.07
C ILE A 55 0.37 -4.57 -5.06
N LEU A 56 -0.31 -5.69 -4.87
CA LEU A 56 -1.41 -6.15 -5.71
C LEU A 56 -2.74 -5.97 -4.95
N SER A 57 -3.73 -5.36 -5.60
CA SER A 57 -5.10 -5.26 -5.10
C SER A 57 -6.06 -5.52 -6.26
N ASP A 58 -7.13 -6.28 -6.01
CA ASP A 58 -8.21 -6.51 -6.98
C ASP A 58 -9.23 -5.36 -7.03
N SER A 59 -9.09 -4.38 -6.13
CA SER A 59 -9.94 -3.20 -6.05
C SER A 59 -9.56 -2.15 -7.09
N GLN A 60 -10.14 -2.27 -8.29
CA GLN A 60 -9.98 -1.27 -9.36
C GLN A 60 -10.33 0.15 -8.92
N GLY A 61 -11.29 0.30 -8.01
CA GLY A 61 -11.66 1.60 -7.45
C GLY A 61 -10.51 2.20 -6.63
N ALA A 62 -9.87 1.39 -5.78
CA ALA A 62 -8.74 1.83 -4.97
C ALA A 62 -7.53 2.21 -5.84
N LEU A 63 -7.19 1.39 -6.84
CA LEU A 63 -6.10 1.68 -7.76
C LEU A 63 -6.33 2.99 -8.53
N LYS A 64 -7.51 3.17 -9.13
CA LYS A 64 -7.87 4.41 -9.84
C LYS A 64 -7.85 5.64 -8.94
N ALA A 65 -8.26 5.49 -7.68
CA ALA A 65 -8.23 6.59 -6.73
C ALA A 65 -6.80 7.00 -6.36
N LEU A 66 -5.86 6.05 -6.28
CA LEU A 66 -4.44 6.30 -6.01
C LEU A 66 -3.68 6.86 -7.23
N GLU A 67 -4.14 6.58 -8.44
CA GLU A 67 -3.61 7.14 -9.69
C GLU A 67 -4.13 8.56 -10.01
N ALA A 68 -5.11 9.04 -9.25
CA ALA A 68 -5.72 10.34 -9.49
C ALA A 68 -4.73 11.50 -9.32
N VAL A 69 -4.84 12.53 -10.18
CA VAL A 69 -4.02 13.76 -10.10
C VAL A 69 -4.40 14.62 -8.89
N LYS A 70 -5.62 14.46 -8.37
CA LYS A 70 -6.15 15.19 -7.21
C LYS A 70 -6.88 14.23 -6.28
N PHE A 71 -6.79 14.48 -4.98
CA PHE A 71 -7.40 13.65 -3.95
C PHE A 71 -8.44 14.46 -3.17
N ASP A 72 -9.71 14.06 -3.25
CA ASP A 72 -10.80 14.64 -2.45
C ASP A 72 -11.03 13.89 -1.13
N SER A 73 -10.34 12.74 -0.95
CA SER A 73 -10.42 11.91 0.26
C SER A 73 -9.10 11.93 1.03
N VAL A 74 -9.18 12.29 2.32
CA VAL A 74 -8.03 12.27 3.25
C VAL A 74 -7.46 10.86 3.37
N VAL A 75 -8.30 9.82 3.34
CA VAL A 75 -7.87 8.42 3.46
C VAL A 75 -7.02 8.02 2.25
N VAL A 76 -7.44 8.40 1.04
CA VAL A 76 -6.68 8.14 -0.20
C VAL A 76 -5.38 8.96 -0.22
N LEU A 77 -5.43 10.24 0.17
CA LEU A 77 -4.25 11.09 0.23
C LEU A 77 -3.20 10.57 1.21
N ASN A 78 -3.61 10.07 2.37
CA ASN A 78 -2.71 9.50 3.36
C ASN A 78 -2.05 8.21 2.84
N CYS A 79 -2.83 7.33 2.22
CA CYS A 79 -2.32 6.13 1.56
C CYS A 79 -1.29 6.48 0.48
N TYR A 80 -1.62 7.42 -0.41
CA TYR A 80 -0.72 7.92 -1.45
C TYR A 80 0.61 8.48 -0.88
N ARG A 81 0.54 9.29 0.18
CA ARG A 81 1.74 9.81 0.87
C ARG A 81 2.61 8.70 1.45
N LYS A 82 1.99 7.64 1.98
CA LYS A 82 2.71 6.50 2.53
C LYS A 82 3.42 5.70 1.42
N LEU A 83 2.74 5.44 0.30
CA LEU A 83 3.34 4.82 -0.88
C LEU A 83 4.53 5.64 -1.42
N ASN A 84 4.39 6.97 -1.48
CA ASN A 84 5.52 7.82 -1.85
C ASN A 84 6.70 7.72 -0.88
N SER A 85 6.45 7.49 0.40
CA SER A 85 7.52 7.27 1.38
C SER A 85 8.26 5.95 1.10
N VAL A 86 7.52 4.89 0.73
CA VAL A 86 8.11 3.61 0.28
C VAL A 86 9.00 3.83 -0.95
N VAL A 87 8.52 4.57 -1.95
CA VAL A 87 9.29 4.88 -3.17
C VAL A 87 10.56 5.65 -2.82
N VAL A 88 10.43 6.73 -2.04
CA VAL A 88 11.57 7.57 -1.62
C VAL A 88 12.62 6.72 -0.89
N LEU A 89 12.24 5.90 0.09
CA LEU A 89 13.18 5.05 0.83
C LEU A 89 13.90 4.04 -0.07
N ASN A 90 13.18 3.44 -1.02
CA ASN A 90 13.77 2.48 -1.96
C ASN A 90 14.59 3.16 -3.08
N CYS A 91 14.27 4.38 -3.48
CA CYS A 91 15.02 5.15 -4.49
C CYS A 91 16.28 5.84 -3.92
N TYR A 92 16.20 6.46 -2.74
CA TYR A 92 17.32 7.23 -2.17
C TYR A 92 18.56 6.38 -1.87
N ARG A 93 18.39 5.08 -1.58
CA ARG A 93 19.51 4.16 -1.38
C ARG A 93 19.96 3.46 -2.66
N LYS A 94 19.08 3.23 -3.65
CA LYS A 94 19.49 2.84 -5.01
C LYS A 94 20.43 3.87 -5.64
N LEU A 95 20.17 5.17 -5.44
CA LEU A 95 21.05 6.25 -5.91
C LEU A 95 22.43 6.29 -5.21
N LYS A 96 22.61 5.59 -4.09
CA LYS A 96 23.93 5.35 -3.47
C LYS A 96 24.57 4.02 -3.88
N GLY A 97 23.89 3.21 -4.69
CA GLY A 97 24.25 1.83 -4.98
C GLY A 97 24.42 1.51 -6.46
N ASP A 98 23.47 1.85 -7.34
CA ASP A 98 23.53 1.46 -8.74
C ASP A 98 22.65 2.36 -9.63
N ASN A 99 23.13 2.60 -10.84
CA ASN A 99 22.37 3.23 -11.93
C ASN A 99 21.13 2.37 -12.28
N TRP A 100 20.22 2.93 -13.10
CA TRP A 100 19.03 2.29 -13.70
C TRP A 100 17.69 2.55 -12.99
N TRP A 101 16.96 3.53 -13.54
CA TRP A 101 15.55 3.82 -13.28
C TRP A 101 14.67 2.81 -14.04
N ASN A 102 13.86 2.04 -13.32
CA ASN A 102 12.67 1.39 -13.91
C ASN A 102 11.54 1.46 -12.88
N PHE A 103 10.69 2.47 -13.03
CA PHE A 103 9.34 2.45 -12.49
C PHE A 103 8.51 1.51 -13.36
N THR A 104 8.29 0.28 -12.90
CA THR A 104 7.17 -0.52 -13.42
C THR A 104 5.93 -0.02 -12.69
N ALA A 105 5.31 1.02 -13.25
CA ALA A 105 3.94 1.34 -12.91
C ALA A 105 3.08 0.14 -13.31
N LEU A 106 2.24 -0.30 -12.36
CA LEU A 106 1.17 -1.28 -12.52
C LEU A 106 0.53 -1.16 -13.92
N ARG A 107 0.47 -2.28 -14.65
CA ARG A 107 -0.20 -2.39 -15.93
C ARG A 107 -1.15 -3.57 -15.91
#